data_AF-A0A8T4QUV6-F1
#
_entry.id   AF-A0A8T4QUV6-F1
#
_cell.length_a   1.000
_cell.length_b   1.000
_cell.length_c   1.000
_cell.angle_alpha   90.00
_cell.angle_beta   90.00
_cell.angle_gamma   90.00
#
_symmetry.space_group_name_H-M   'P 1'
#
loop_
_entity.id
_entity.type
_entity.pdbx_description
1 polymer ?
#
loop_
_entity_poly.entity_id
_entity_poly.type
_entity_poly.pdbx_seq_one_letter_code
_entity_poly.pdbx_strand_id
1 'polypeptide(L)' 'MAMRQKSNVVNVRLPEQLVKWLDSLVEQGIYASRSEAVRDFCRKYVERWRNE' A
#
# COMPACT_ATOMS: atom_id res chain seq x y z
N MET A 1 9.25 18.01 -17.57
CA MET A 1 8.02 17.19 -17.55
C MET A 1 8.26 16.01 -16.61
N ALA A 2 7.51 15.90 -15.52
CA ALA A 2 7.71 14.81 -14.56
C ALA A 2 7.30 13.48 -15.21
N MET A 3 8.22 12.51 -15.22
CA MET A 3 7.99 11.19 -15.81
C MET A 3 6.95 10.45 -14.97
N ARG A 4 5.72 10.34 -15.50
CA ARG A 4 4.62 9.61 -14.87
C ARG A 4 5.01 8.13 -14.83
N GLN A 5 5.46 7.64 -13.68
CA GLN A 5 5.74 6.21 -13.52
C GLN A 5 4.48 5.42 -13.87
N LYS A 6 4.61 4.44 -14.77
CA LYS A 6 3.52 3.52 -15.09
C LYS A 6 3.20 2.71 -13.83
N SER A 7 2.05 2.98 -13.23
CA SER A 7 1.46 2.13 -12.20
C SER A 7 0.66 1.01 -12.86
N ASN A 8 1.02 -0.24 -12.59
CA ASN A 8 0.21 -1.39 -12.98
C ASN A 8 -0.82 -1.70 -11.90
N VAL A 9 -2.03 -2.08 -12.30
CA VAL A 9 -3.06 -2.56 -11.37
C VAL A 9 -2.80 -4.04 -11.07
N VAL A 10 -2.72 -4.37 -9.79
CA VAL A 10 -2.55 -5.74 -9.32
C VAL A 10 -3.77 -6.10 -8.46
N ASN A 11 -4.41 -7.22 -8.76
CA ASN A 11 -5.49 -7.77 -7.94
C ASN A 11 -4.90 -8.78 -6.96
N VAL A 12 -5.15 -8.58 -5.66
CA VAL A 12 -4.62 -9.43 -4.58
C VAL A 12 -5.76 -9.95 -3.72
N ARG A 13 -5.66 -11.20 -3.29
CA ARG A 13 -6.57 -11.79 -2.31
C ARG A 13 -5.95 -11.68 -0.93
N LEU A 14 -6.65 -10.99 -0.03
CA LEU A 14 -6.22 -10.81 1.35
C LEU A 14 -7.28 -11.38 2.30
N PRO A 15 -6.87 -11.95 3.45
CA PRO A 15 -7.79 -12.28 4.53
C PRO A 15 -8.64 -11.09 4.95
N GLU A 16 -9.92 -11.32 5.27
CA GLU A 16 -10.86 -10.27 5.64
C GLU A 16 -10.35 -9.40 6.80
N GLN A 17 -9.72 -10.02 7.80
CA GLN A 17 -9.17 -9.29 8.96
C GLN A 17 -8.11 -8.25 8.55
N LEU A 18 -7.28 -8.56 7.56
CA LEU A 18 -6.28 -7.62 7.05
C LEU A 18 -6.92 -6.50 6.25
N VAL A 19 -7.96 -6.80 5.47
CA VAL A 19 -8.73 -5.77 4.75
C VAL A 19 -9.38 -4.79 5.73
N LYS A 20 -10.04 -5.31 6.78
CA LYS A 20 -10.64 -4.50 7.84
C LYS A 20 -9.61 -3.62 8.55
N TRP A 21 -8.44 -4.18 8.85
CA TRP A 21 -7.36 -3.41 9.44
C TRP A 21 -6.88 -2.28 8.52
N LEU A 22 -6.72 -2.55 7.22
CA LEU A 22 -6.39 -1.52 6.22
C LEU A 22 -7.47 -0.44 6.12
N ASP A 23 -8.75 -0.83 6.18
CA ASP A 23 -9.87 0.12 6.20
C ASP A 23 -9.79 1.04 7.42
N SER A 24 -9.52 0.50 8.62
CA SER A 24 -9.35 1.30 9.83
C SER A 24 -8.23 2.35 9.72
N LEU A 25 -7.13 2.05 9.01
CA LEU A 25 -6.06 3.03 8.77
C LEU A 25 -6.51 4.18 7.87
N VAL A 26 -7.40 3.91 6.92
CA VAL A 26 -7.98 4.93 6.04
C VAL A 26 -9.02 5.74 6.81
N GLU A 27 -9.88 5.10 7.60
CA GLU A 27 -10.88 5.76 8.45
C GLU A 27 -10.26 6.70 9.48
N GLN A 28 -9.10 6.34 10.02
CA GLN A 28 -8.32 7.19 10.93
C GLN A 28 -7.62 8.36 10.22
N GLY A 29 -7.71 8.45 8.90
CA GLY A 29 -7.08 9.51 8.10
C GLY A 29 -5.56 9.36 7.96
N ILE A 30 -4.99 8.21 8.30
CA ILE A 30 -3.55 7.94 8.19
C ILE A 30 -3.13 7.80 6.73
N TYR A 31 -4.00 7.18 5.92
CA TYR A 31 -3.81 7.02 4.48
C TYR A 31 -5.04 7.50 3.71
N ALA A 32 -4.85 8.10 2.54
CA ALA A 32 -5.97 8.58 1.72
C ALA A 32 -6.78 7.44 1.06
N SER A 33 -6.20 6.25 0.94
CA SER A 33 -6.90 5.07 0.40
C SER A 33 -6.18 3.76 0.78
N ARG A 34 -6.90 2.64 0.69
CA ARG A 34 -6.31 1.30 0.85
C ARG A 34 -5.12 1.08 -0.08
N SER A 35 -5.25 1.51 -1.34
CA SER A 35 -4.18 1.40 -2.34
C SER A 35 -2.94 2.21 -1.96
N GLU A 36 -3.11 3.34 -1.27
CA GLU A 36 -2.00 4.14 -0.76
C GLU A 36 -1.29 3.45 0.40
N ALA A 37 -2.05 2.94 1.37
CA ALA A 37 -1.51 2.17 2.48
C ALA A 37 -0.70 0.97 1.96
N VAL A 38 -1.27 0.16 1.07
CA VAL A 38 -0.60 -1.01 0.48
C VAL A 38 0.68 -0.61 -0.27
N ARG A 39 0.66 0.47 -1.05
CA ARG A 39 1.84 0.97 -1.76
C ARG A 39 2.96 1.39 -0.80
N ASP A 40 2.61 2.06 0.29
CA ASP A 40 3.56 2.49 1.32
C ASP A 40 4.18 1.29 2.05
N PHE A 41 3.37 0.31 2.42
CA PHE A 41 3.85 -0.94 3.02
C PHE A 41 4.79 -1.70 2.08
N CYS A 42 4.43 -1.85 0.81
CA CYS A 42 5.29 -2.48 -0.18
C CYS A 42 6.63 -1.74 -0.33
N ARG A 43 6.61 -0.40 -0.36
CA ARG A 43 7.83 0.42 -0.45
C ARG A 43 8.74 0.19 0.75
N LYS A 44 8.20 0.34 1.96
CA LYS A 44 8.94 0.15 3.22
C LYS A 44 9.52 -1.27 3.32
N TYR A 45 8.75 -2.28 2.93
CA TYR A 45 9.20 -3.66 2.95
C TYR A 45 10.37 -3.90 1.97
N VAL A 46 10.25 -3.42 0.73
CA VAL A 46 11.33 -3.55 -0.27
C VAL A 46 12.56 -2.75 0.13
N GLU A 47 12.39 -1.54 0.67
CA GLU A 47 13.51 -0.72 1.17
C GLU A 47 14.23 -1.41 2.32
N ARG A 48 13.49 -2.03 3.25
CA ARG A 48 14.08 -2.82 4.32
C ARG A 48 14.89 -3.99 3.76
N TRP A 49 14.29 -4.78 2.87
CA TRP A 49 14.93 -5.98 2.32
C TRP A 49 16.13 -5.69 1.42
N ARG A 50 16.14 -4.55 0.71
CA ARG A 50 17.26 -4.15 -0.16
C ARG A 50 18.46 -3.59 0.61
N ASN A 51 18.25 -3.14 1.84
CA ASN A 51 19.30 -2.60 2.70
C ASN A 51 19.85 -3.65 3.69
N GLU A 52 19.34 -4.89 3.64
CA GLU A 52 19.91 -6.09 4.29
C GLU A 52 20.75 -6.87 3.28
#